data_AF-A0A9D1S6G8-F1
#
_entry.id   AF-A0A9D1S6G8-F1
#
_cell.length_a   1.000
_cell.length_b   1.000
_cell.length_c   1.000
_cell.angle_alpha   90.00
_cell.angle_beta   90.00
_cell.angle_gamma   90.00
#
_symmetry.space_group_name_H-M   'P 1'
#
loop_
_entity.id
_entity.type
_entity.pdbx_description
1 polymer ?
#
loop_
_entity_poly.entity_id
_entity_poly.type
_entity_poly.pdbx_seq_one_letter_code
_entity_poly.pdbx_strand_id
1 'polypeptide(L)'
;MLFAKYRDPKVIEKIKTDPFYAPFLEEVVFLYNDLCTTPLPALQYSKFMLFFRTGSRKEYERMFFQRRGRIDALFMRYLLYGREQDLRDLEDVIWAICDEYTWALPAHLTLEMTEDEKRTYIDLFAGETAQILAEVYTVLGEELSEQIRRRVEYEMERRIFSSFEDTQFFWEKAPMNWAAVCAGCVGMAFICMAPERFAGVRPRIFDAMDYFLSSYGDDGACQEGIGYWNYGFGYYVYFAQLLYEFDGTDLLHTEKVQKIVLFQQNAILRNDTVISFSDAGRTMRFQAGLTYFLKKLYPDTFQIPDMQYRSNMLQERGAYRFAAFTRLFFWTEPGYETGVMPNGMIYYGDAQWYVNKKKAYSFAAKGGHNDEPHNHNDLGSFIIATDAGQCLADIGCGEYTRDYFREKRYTYLCNASAGHSVPLIDGQEQLAGREHAAKVLEHGEQVFEISFEKGYGIDALTALRRRFELAEDGVIMRDSYQFDDGNAHQITERFIALIEPQETAAGVLVGDVLLVCKEKPAVNKIIIKDHNAEDLAVYQIDYAAGTEFEIQFQIRG
;
A
#
# COMPACT_ATOMS: atom_id res chain seq x y z
N MET A 1 -25.64 -19.78 2.06
CA MET A 1 -24.50 -20.51 1.48
C MET A 1 -23.46 -19.47 1.14
N LEU A 2 -22.24 -19.62 1.66
CA LEU A 2 -21.13 -18.71 1.35
C LEU A 2 -20.81 -18.78 -0.15
N PHE A 3 -20.38 -17.67 -0.73
CA PHE A 3 -19.98 -17.58 -2.15
C PHE A 3 -21.07 -17.99 -3.17
N ALA A 4 -22.37 -17.89 -2.81
CA ALA A 4 -23.46 -18.33 -3.69
C ALA A 4 -23.39 -17.74 -5.12
N LYS A 5 -22.90 -16.50 -5.28
CA LYS A 5 -22.72 -15.84 -6.58
C LYS A 5 -21.71 -16.55 -7.50
N TYR A 6 -20.71 -17.22 -6.94
CA TYR A 6 -19.66 -17.91 -7.71
C TYR A 6 -20.22 -19.10 -8.48
N ARG A 7 -21.37 -19.62 -8.04
CA ARG A 7 -22.03 -20.79 -8.61
C ARG A 7 -23.36 -20.45 -9.30
N ASP A 8 -23.73 -19.17 -9.34
CA ASP A 8 -24.94 -18.73 -10.03
C ASP A 8 -24.69 -18.74 -11.56
N PRO A 9 -25.39 -19.60 -12.34
CA PRO A 9 -25.18 -19.68 -13.78
C PRO A 9 -25.42 -18.36 -14.51
N LYS A 10 -26.32 -17.50 -13.98
CA LYS A 10 -26.59 -16.18 -14.58
C LYS A 10 -25.42 -15.23 -14.36
N VAL A 11 -24.79 -15.28 -13.19
CA VAL A 11 -23.61 -14.46 -12.88
C VAL A 11 -22.43 -14.92 -13.75
N ILE A 12 -22.19 -16.24 -13.82
CA ILE A 12 -21.13 -16.80 -14.66
C ILE A 12 -21.34 -16.46 -16.15
N GLU A 13 -22.56 -16.62 -16.66
CA GLU A 13 -22.84 -16.27 -18.05
C GLU A 13 -22.69 -14.77 -18.32
N LYS A 14 -23.09 -13.91 -17.37
CA LYS A 14 -22.84 -12.46 -17.46
C LYS A 14 -21.35 -12.16 -17.55
N ILE A 15 -20.53 -12.72 -16.66
CA ILE A 15 -19.08 -12.51 -16.66
C ILE A 15 -18.45 -12.93 -18.00
N LYS A 16 -18.94 -14.01 -18.62
CA LYS A 16 -18.40 -14.51 -19.90
C LYS A 16 -18.81 -13.68 -21.12
N THR A 17 -19.95 -12.99 -21.06
CA THR A 17 -20.59 -12.42 -22.25
C THR A 17 -20.65 -10.90 -22.26
N ASP A 18 -20.63 -10.26 -21.09
CA ASP A 18 -20.66 -8.80 -20.98
C ASP A 18 -19.26 -8.21 -21.30
N PRO A 19 -19.17 -7.28 -22.28
CA PRO A 19 -17.90 -6.67 -22.68
C PRO A 19 -17.10 -6.02 -21.54
N PHE A 20 -17.76 -5.60 -20.46
CA PHE A 20 -17.10 -5.04 -19.28
C PHE A 20 -16.04 -5.99 -18.68
N TYR A 21 -16.30 -7.30 -18.70
CA TYR A 21 -15.39 -8.31 -18.13
C TYR A 21 -14.35 -8.81 -19.12
N ALA A 22 -14.41 -8.44 -20.41
CA ALA A 22 -13.50 -8.94 -21.42
C ALA A 22 -12.01 -8.75 -21.05
N PRO A 23 -11.56 -7.58 -20.55
CA PRO A 23 -10.18 -7.41 -20.10
C PRO A 23 -9.79 -8.34 -18.92
N PHE A 24 -10.74 -8.68 -18.05
CA PHE A 24 -10.46 -9.54 -16.89
C PHE A 24 -10.34 -11.01 -17.34
N LEU A 25 -11.13 -11.42 -18.34
CA LEU A 25 -11.00 -12.74 -18.97
C LEU A 25 -9.67 -12.88 -19.71
N GLU A 26 -9.19 -11.83 -20.38
CA GLU A 26 -7.86 -11.80 -20.99
C GLU A 26 -6.75 -12.02 -19.95
N GLU A 27 -6.88 -11.43 -18.76
CA GLU A 27 -5.94 -11.67 -17.65
C GLU A 27 -5.93 -13.12 -17.18
N VAL A 28 -7.08 -13.79 -17.11
CA VAL A 28 -7.17 -15.22 -16.77
C VAL A 28 -6.44 -16.06 -17.82
N VAL A 29 -6.63 -15.75 -19.10
CA VAL A 29 -5.94 -16.44 -20.22
C VAL A 29 -4.43 -16.17 -20.16
N PHE A 30 -4.03 -14.92 -19.92
CA PHE A 30 -2.64 -14.54 -19.75
C PHE A 30 -1.96 -15.29 -18.61
N LEU A 31 -2.57 -15.28 -17.41
CA LEU A 31 -2.03 -15.99 -16.24
C LEU A 31 -1.90 -17.49 -16.49
N TYR A 32 -2.90 -18.11 -17.14
CA TYR A 32 -2.79 -19.52 -17.52
C TYR A 32 -1.62 -19.77 -18.47
N ASN A 33 -1.47 -18.94 -19.51
CA ASN A 33 -0.40 -19.11 -20.49
C ASN A 33 0.98 -18.90 -19.84
N ASP A 34 1.11 -17.90 -18.98
CA ASP A 34 2.35 -17.56 -18.30
C ASP A 34 2.76 -18.61 -17.25
N LEU A 35 1.79 -19.08 -16.46
CA LEU A 35 2.07 -19.93 -15.31
C LEU A 35 1.79 -21.40 -15.61
N CYS A 36 0.64 -21.74 -16.18
CA CYS A 36 0.14 -23.13 -16.22
C CYS A 36 0.68 -23.95 -17.40
N THR A 37 1.25 -23.32 -18.43
CA THR A 37 1.82 -24.04 -19.59
C THR A 37 3.27 -24.51 -19.36
N THR A 38 3.87 -24.15 -18.23
CA THR A 38 5.20 -24.60 -17.83
C THR A 38 5.11 -25.64 -16.71
N PRO A 39 6.12 -26.50 -16.52
CA PRO A 39 6.13 -27.46 -15.42
C PRO A 39 5.96 -26.78 -14.06
N LEU A 40 5.21 -27.40 -13.16
CA LEU A 40 4.99 -26.92 -11.80
C LEU A 40 6.34 -26.73 -11.09
N PRO A 41 6.67 -25.53 -10.55
CA PRO A 41 7.99 -25.28 -10.00
C PRO A 41 8.21 -26.08 -8.70
N ALA A 42 9.38 -26.71 -8.58
CA ALA A 42 9.82 -27.36 -7.36
C ALA A 42 10.43 -26.32 -6.39
N LEU A 43 9.95 -26.31 -5.14
CA LEU A 43 10.52 -25.47 -4.09
C LEU A 43 11.77 -26.15 -3.50
N GLN A 44 12.94 -25.66 -3.91
CA GLN A 44 14.22 -26.25 -3.55
C GLN A 44 14.73 -25.75 -2.18
N TYR A 45 15.22 -26.68 -1.35
CA TYR A 45 15.88 -26.35 -0.08
C TYR A 45 17.06 -25.38 -0.24
N SER A 46 17.86 -25.53 -1.30
CA SER A 46 18.98 -24.63 -1.59
C SER A 46 18.54 -23.17 -1.75
N LYS A 47 17.38 -22.93 -2.36
CA LYS A 47 16.79 -21.60 -2.53
C LYS A 47 16.13 -21.10 -1.25
N PHE A 48 15.48 -21.98 -0.48
CA PHE A 48 14.94 -21.64 0.84
C PHE A 48 16.05 -21.14 1.79
N MET A 49 17.18 -21.85 1.83
CA MET A 49 18.33 -21.49 2.67
C MET A 49 19.11 -20.26 2.18
N LEU A 50 18.85 -19.78 0.96
CA LEU A 50 19.55 -18.62 0.42
C LEU A 50 19.29 -17.37 1.25
N PHE A 51 18.08 -17.21 1.78
CA PHE A 51 17.73 -16.11 2.68
C PHE A 51 18.63 -16.12 3.93
N PHE A 52 18.73 -17.26 4.63
CA PHE A 52 19.56 -17.35 5.84
C PHE A 52 21.06 -17.18 5.59
N ARG A 53 21.52 -17.41 4.35
CA ARG A 53 22.94 -17.29 3.97
C ARG A 53 23.31 -15.90 3.45
N THR A 54 22.41 -15.25 2.73
CA THR A 54 22.71 -14.04 1.93
C THR A 54 21.72 -12.89 2.12
N GLY A 55 20.56 -13.16 2.74
CA GLY A 55 19.44 -12.23 2.84
C GLY A 55 18.50 -12.22 1.63
N SER A 56 18.86 -12.84 0.50
CA SER A 56 17.98 -12.88 -0.68
C SER A 56 16.85 -13.92 -0.50
N ARG A 57 15.60 -13.46 -0.63
CA ARG A 57 14.39 -14.31 -0.67
C ARG A 57 13.77 -14.46 -2.06
N LYS A 58 14.15 -13.61 -3.03
CA LYS A 58 13.48 -13.42 -4.33
C LYS A 58 13.39 -14.74 -5.13
N GLU A 59 14.43 -15.57 -5.07
CA GLU A 59 14.53 -16.81 -5.83
C GLU A 59 13.56 -17.89 -5.35
N TYR A 60 13.36 -18.00 -4.03
CA TYR A 60 12.39 -18.91 -3.44
C TYR A 60 10.97 -18.36 -3.61
N GLU A 61 10.80 -17.09 -3.27
CA GLU A 61 9.54 -16.36 -3.30
C GLU A 61 8.86 -16.42 -4.68
N ARG A 62 9.61 -16.17 -5.76
CA ARG A 62 9.07 -16.23 -7.13
C ARG A 62 8.39 -17.57 -7.42
N MET A 63 9.04 -18.68 -7.09
CA MET A 63 8.49 -20.02 -7.34
C MET A 63 7.32 -20.33 -6.40
N PHE A 64 7.41 -19.88 -5.15
CA PHE A 64 6.37 -20.03 -4.14
C PHE A 64 5.07 -19.36 -4.59
N PHE A 65 5.15 -18.11 -5.06
CA PHE A 65 4.01 -17.36 -5.58
C PHE A 65 3.49 -17.90 -6.90
N GLN A 66 4.36 -18.35 -7.81
CA GLN A 66 3.91 -18.99 -9.06
C GLN A 66 2.95 -20.16 -8.82
N ARG A 67 3.08 -20.92 -7.72
CA ARG A 67 2.10 -21.97 -7.37
C ARG A 67 0.72 -21.39 -7.03
N ARG A 68 0.66 -20.29 -6.28
CA ARG A 68 -0.60 -19.62 -5.92
C ARG A 68 -1.26 -18.97 -7.14
N GLY A 69 -0.48 -18.32 -8.01
CA GLY A 69 -0.99 -17.76 -9.27
C GLY A 69 -1.53 -18.80 -10.25
N ARG A 70 -1.08 -20.06 -10.17
CA ARG A 70 -1.71 -21.15 -10.92
C ARG A 70 -3.11 -21.46 -10.40
N ILE A 71 -3.33 -21.40 -9.08
CA ILE A 71 -4.67 -21.56 -8.51
C ILE A 71 -5.59 -20.46 -9.05
N ASP A 72 -5.18 -19.18 -9.01
CA ASP A 72 -5.95 -18.07 -9.59
C ASP A 72 -6.46 -18.40 -11.00
N ALA A 73 -5.55 -18.76 -11.90
CA ALA A 73 -5.87 -19.04 -13.30
C ALA A 73 -6.76 -20.28 -13.48
N LEU A 74 -6.38 -21.40 -12.85
CA LEU A 74 -7.06 -22.68 -13.04
C LEU A 74 -8.44 -22.70 -12.39
N PHE A 75 -8.56 -22.15 -11.17
CA PHE A 75 -9.82 -22.00 -10.48
C PHE A 75 -10.82 -21.15 -11.29
N MET A 76 -10.40 -19.97 -11.75
CA MET A 76 -11.30 -19.10 -12.53
C MET A 76 -11.69 -19.72 -13.86
N ARG A 77 -10.75 -20.37 -14.58
CA ARG A 77 -11.11 -21.07 -15.82
C ARG A 77 -12.07 -22.22 -15.60
N TYR A 78 -11.84 -23.02 -14.55
CA TYR A 78 -12.74 -24.11 -14.21
C TYR A 78 -14.14 -23.57 -13.87
N LEU A 79 -14.22 -22.54 -13.03
CA LEU A 79 -15.48 -21.94 -12.62
C LEU A 79 -16.28 -21.34 -13.80
N LEU A 80 -15.58 -20.72 -14.75
CA LEU A 80 -16.21 -20.09 -15.93
C LEU A 80 -16.58 -21.09 -17.03
N TYR A 81 -15.78 -22.14 -17.22
CA TYR A 81 -15.88 -22.99 -18.42
C TYR A 81 -16.08 -24.48 -18.15
N GLY A 82 -16.01 -24.94 -16.89
CA GLY A 82 -16.25 -26.34 -16.50
C GLY A 82 -15.28 -27.35 -17.14
N ARG A 83 -14.05 -26.93 -17.46
CA ARG A 83 -13.07 -27.77 -18.16
C ARG A 83 -12.40 -28.77 -17.21
N GLU A 84 -12.65 -30.06 -17.38
CA GLU A 84 -12.06 -31.12 -16.54
C GLU A 84 -10.53 -31.09 -16.46
N GLN A 85 -9.84 -30.67 -17.52
CA GLN A 85 -8.38 -30.52 -17.48
C GLN A 85 -7.95 -29.43 -16.49
N ASP A 86 -8.67 -28.31 -16.44
CA ASP A 86 -8.33 -27.22 -15.53
C ASP A 86 -8.53 -27.65 -14.06
N LEU A 87 -9.54 -28.49 -13.80
CA LEU A 87 -9.74 -29.11 -12.49
C LEU A 87 -8.59 -30.07 -12.13
N ARG A 88 -8.18 -30.98 -13.03
CA ARG A 88 -7.05 -31.88 -12.78
C ARG A 88 -5.75 -31.13 -12.49
N ASP A 89 -5.46 -30.11 -13.30
CA ASP A 89 -4.26 -29.28 -13.10
C ASP A 89 -4.35 -28.49 -11.78
N LEU A 90 -5.54 -28.04 -11.39
CA LEU A 90 -5.77 -27.36 -10.11
C LEU A 90 -5.49 -28.31 -8.93
N GLU A 91 -5.94 -29.55 -9.01
CA GLU A 91 -5.69 -30.58 -8.00
C GLU A 91 -4.19 -30.89 -7.84
N ASP A 92 -3.44 -30.96 -8.94
CA ASP A 92 -1.98 -31.15 -8.90
C ASP A 92 -1.28 -29.98 -8.20
N VAL A 93 -1.75 -28.74 -8.43
CA VAL A 93 -1.21 -27.54 -7.76
C VAL A 93 -1.54 -27.56 -6.26
N ILE A 94 -2.79 -27.88 -5.89
CA ILE A 94 -3.22 -27.99 -4.49
C ILE A 94 -2.38 -29.05 -3.77
N TRP A 95 -2.19 -30.22 -4.39
CA TRP A 95 -1.36 -31.28 -3.85
C TRP A 95 0.06 -30.81 -3.57
N ALA A 96 0.67 -30.12 -4.54
CA ALA A 96 2.03 -29.61 -4.39
C ALA A 96 2.15 -28.52 -3.31
N ILE A 97 1.12 -27.70 -3.10
CA ILE A 97 1.07 -26.71 -2.01
C ILE A 97 0.95 -27.40 -0.66
N CYS A 98 0.11 -28.42 -0.53
CA CYS A 98 0.00 -29.23 0.68
C CYS A 98 1.33 -29.91 1.06
N ASP A 99 2.16 -30.27 0.07
CA ASP A 99 3.47 -30.88 0.26
C ASP A 99 4.60 -29.90 0.60
N GLU A 100 4.32 -28.60 0.66
CA GLU A 100 5.34 -27.61 1.00
C GLU A 100 5.89 -27.80 2.40
N TYR A 101 7.19 -27.55 2.56
CA TYR A 101 7.84 -27.62 3.87
C TYR A 101 7.12 -26.70 4.86
N THR A 102 6.93 -25.44 4.51
CA THR A 102 6.13 -24.45 5.25
C THR A 102 5.35 -23.58 4.26
N TRP A 103 4.23 -23.02 4.70
CA TRP A 103 3.52 -21.97 3.95
C TRP A 103 4.00 -20.56 4.32
N ALA A 104 4.92 -20.44 5.27
CA ALA A 104 5.59 -19.19 5.58
C ALA A 104 6.79 -18.95 4.65
N LEU A 105 7.09 -17.68 4.37
CA LEU A 105 8.34 -17.36 3.68
C LEU A 105 9.54 -17.48 4.63
N PRO A 106 10.73 -17.88 4.13
CA PRO A 106 11.91 -18.02 4.97
C PRO A 106 12.30 -16.72 5.69
N ALA A 107 11.94 -15.56 5.14
CA ALA A 107 12.20 -14.25 5.75
C ALA A 107 11.39 -13.97 7.01
N HIS A 108 10.34 -14.74 7.27
CA HIS A 108 9.49 -14.59 8.46
C HIS A 108 9.76 -15.69 9.49
N LEU A 109 10.78 -16.52 9.26
CA LEU A 109 11.19 -17.62 10.12
C LEU A 109 12.57 -17.36 10.69
N THR A 110 12.90 -18.02 11.81
CA THR A 110 14.24 -18.03 12.38
C THR A 110 14.82 -19.44 12.37
N LEU A 111 16.16 -19.55 12.40
CA LEU A 111 16.83 -20.84 12.51
C LEU A 111 16.66 -21.49 13.90
N GLU A 112 16.27 -20.70 14.90
CA GLU A 112 16.05 -21.14 16.28
C GLU A 112 14.74 -21.88 16.47
N MET A 113 13.75 -21.62 15.60
CA MET A 113 12.49 -22.36 15.60
C MET A 113 12.72 -23.84 15.35
N THR A 114 11.98 -24.69 16.05
CA THR A 114 11.88 -26.11 15.79
C THR A 114 11.29 -26.37 14.40
N GLU A 115 11.46 -27.59 13.89
CA GLU A 115 10.91 -27.96 12.58
C GLU A 115 9.38 -27.94 12.57
N ASP A 116 8.73 -28.29 13.68
CA ASP A 116 7.27 -28.21 13.77
C ASP A 116 6.79 -26.75 13.79
N GLU A 117 7.41 -25.88 14.60
CA GLU A 117 7.09 -24.45 14.60
C GLU A 117 7.24 -23.84 13.21
N LYS A 118 8.32 -24.12 12.47
CA LYS A 118 8.47 -23.63 11.10
C LYS A 118 7.36 -24.11 10.17
N ARG A 119 6.90 -25.36 10.32
CA ARG A 119 5.88 -25.98 9.46
C ARG A 119 4.47 -25.45 9.73
N THR A 120 4.21 -25.01 10.95
CA THR A 120 2.89 -24.53 11.41
C THR A 120 2.87 -23.02 11.68
N TYR A 121 3.97 -22.30 11.41
CA TYR A 121 3.99 -20.85 11.60
C TYR A 121 3.01 -20.14 10.68
N ILE A 122 2.13 -19.33 11.26
CA ILE A 122 1.16 -18.51 10.54
C ILE A 122 1.76 -17.11 10.35
N ASP A 123 2.39 -16.89 9.20
CA ASP A 123 2.71 -15.56 8.70
C ASP A 123 1.65 -15.08 7.70
N LEU A 124 1.91 -13.93 7.06
CA LEU A 124 1.07 -13.38 5.99
C LEU A 124 0.71 -14.44 4.93
N PHE A 125 1.69 -15.18 4.43
CA PHE A 125 1.52 -16.06 3.28
C PHE A 125 0.98 -17.44 3.63
N ALA A 126 1.20 -17.90 4.86
CA ALA A 126 0.51 -19.04 5.43
C ALA A 126 -0.98 -18.72 5.62
N GLY A 127 -1.29 -17.52 6.12
CA GLY A 127 -2.65 -16.99 6.16
C GLY A 127 -3.29 -16.97 4.76
N GLU A 128 -2.67 -16.28 3.80
CA GLU A 128 -3.20 -16.19 2.43
C GLU A 128 -3.35 -17.58 1.77
N THR A 129 -2.41 -18.51 1.99
CA THR A 129 -2.54 -19.90 1.52
C THR A 129 -3.73 -20.61 2.15
N ALA A 130 -3.96 -20.42 3.46
CA ALA A 130 -5.13 -20.97 4.15
C ALA A 130 -6.44 -20.42 3.58
N GLN A 131 -6.49 -19.11 3.32
CA GLN A 131 -7.64 -18.44 2.71
C GLN A 131 -7.92 -19.00 1.30
N ILE A 132 -6.89 -19.15 0.46
CA ILE A 132 -7.02 -19.76 -0.88
C ILE A 132 -7.65 -21.15 -0.79
N LEU A 133 -7.04 -22.03 0.00
CA LEU A 133 -7.46 -23.43 0.08
C LEU A 133 -8.87 -23.56 0.66
N ALA A 134 -9.20 -22.77 1.68
CA ALA A 134 -10.52 -22.78 2.29
C ALA A 134 -11.61 -22.34 1.31
N GLU A 135 -11.39 -21.26 0.56
CA GLU A 135 -12.39 -20.80 -0.42
C GLU A 135 -12.54 -21.75 -1.61
N VAL A 136 -11.43 -22.26 -2.15
CA VAL A 136 -11.48 -23.27 -3.23
C VAL A 136 -12.22 -24.52 -2.76
N TYR A 137 -11.92 -25.00 -1.54
CA TYR A 137 -12.60 -26.14 -0.93
C TYR A 137 -14.11 -25.88 -0.79
N THR A 138 -14.50 -24.72 -0.27
CA THR A 138 -15.92 -24.37 -0.06
C THR A 138 -16.68 -24.17 -1.37
N VAL A 139 -16.06 -23.55 -2.38
CA VAL A 139 -16.73 -23.27 -3.66
C VAL A 139 -16.87 -24.51 -4.54
N LEU A 140 -15.85 -25.37 -4.59
CA LEU A 140 -15.86 -26.56 -5.47
C LEU A 140 -16.44 -27.80 -4.77
N GLY A 141 -16.33 -27.90 -3.45
CA GLY A 141 -16.91 -29.00 -2.67
C GLY A 141 -16.58 -30.38 -3.27
N GLU A 142 -17.61 -31.19 -3.53
CA GLU A 142 -17.47 -32.56 -4.04
C GLU A 142 -16.92 -32.67 -5.48
N GLU A 143 -16.78 -31.56 -6.21
CA GLU A 143 -16.09 -31.57 -7.51
C GLU A 143 -14.58 -31.81 -7.34
N LEU A 144 -14.01 -31.45 -6.20
CA LEU A 144 -12.67 -31.87 -5.83
C LEU A 144 -12.68 -33.36 -5.45
N SER A 145 -11.70 -34.09 -5.96
CA SER A 145 -11.48 -35.49 -5.61
C SER A 145 -11.34 -35.66 -4.10
N GLU A 146 -11.82 -36.80 -3.61
CA GLU A 146 -11.82 -37.12 -2.19
C GLU A 146 -10.40 -37.10 -1.59
N GLN A 147 -9.38 -37.51 -2.35
CA GLN A 147 -8.00 -37.46 -1.88
C GLN A 147 -7.51 -36.03 -1.68
N ILE A 148 -7.83 -35.11 -2.60
CA ILE A 148 -7.46 -33.70 -2.46
C ILE A 148 -8.17 -33.06 -1.29
N ARG A 149 -9.47 -33.28 -1.13
CA ARG A 149 -10.24 -32.75 0.02
C ARG A 149 -9.63 -33.20 1.34
N ARG A 150 -9.34 -34.49 1.51
CA ARG A 150 -8.67 -35.02 2.72
C ARG A 150 -7.29 -34.44 2.94
N ARG A 151 -6.52 -34.20 1.87
CA ARG A 151 -5.18 -33.60 1.97
C ARG A 151 -5.28 -32.15 2.47
N VAL A 152 -6.22 -31.37 1.93
CA VAL A 152 -6.48 -30.00 2.35
C VAL A 152 -6.95 -29.98 3.81
N GLU A 153 -7.94 -30.80 4.17
CA GLU A 153 -8.42 -30.92 5.57
C GLU A 153 -7.28 -31.22 6.54
N TYR A 154 -6.40 -32.19 6.21
CA TYR A 154 -5.26 -32.57 7.05
C TYR A 154 -4.27 -31.42 7.26
N GLU A 155 -3.88 -30.72 6.18
CA GLU A 155 -2.91 -29.63 6.28
C GLU A 155 -3.52 -28.37 6.94
N MET A 156 -4.80 -28.08 6.68
CA MET A 156 -5.53 -26.97 7.32
C MET A 156 -5.66 -27.20 8.82
N GLU A 157 -6.00 -28.42 9.26
CA GLU A 157 -6.05 -28.76 10.68
C GLU A 157 -4.70 -28.51 11.34
N ARG A 158 -3.63 -29.14 10.82
CA ARG A 158 -2.31 -29.09 11.45
C ARG A 158 -1.67 -27.71 11.40
N ARG A 159 -1.72 -27.02 10.26
CA ARG A 159 -0.95 -25.78 10.04
C ARG A 159 -1.69 -24.52 10.46
N ILE A 160 -3.02 -24.55 10.44
CA ILE A 160 -3.82 -23.34 10.62
C ILE A 160 -4.70 -23.47 11.85
N PHE A 161 -5.59 -24.47 11.92
CA PHE A 161 -6.58 -24.52 12.99
C PHE A 161 -5.98 -24.88 14.34
N SER A 162 -5.34 -26.04 14.47
CA SER A 162 -4.68 -26.42 15.73
C SER A 162 -3.56 -25.42 16.07
N SER A 163 -2.77 -24.99 15.08
CA SER A 163 -1.68 -24.04 15.33
C SER A 163 -2.17 -22.69 15.84
N PHE A 164 -3.27 -22.17 15.29
CA PHE A 164 -3.84 -20.93 15.80
C PHE A 164 -4.43 -21.11 17.19
N GLU A 165 -5.17 -22.20 17.44
CA GLU A 165 -5.76 -22.48 18.75
C GLU A 165 -4.71 -22.67 19.85
N ASP A 166 -3.61 -23.37 19.55
CA ASP A 166 -2.59 -23.78 20.52
C ASP A 166 -1.47 -22.75 20.71
N THR A 167 -1.30 -21.81 19.78
CA THR A 167 -0.17 -20.86 19.77
C THR A 167 -0.65 -19.41 19.70
N GLN A 168 0.16 -18.49 20.22
CA GLN A 168 -0.02 -17.04 20.08
C GLN A 168 0.99 -16.48 19.08
N PHE A 169 0.55 -15.62 18.17
CA PHE A 169 1.41 -14.98 17.19
C PHE A 169 1.58 -13.50 17.49
N PHE A 170 2.77 -12.96 17.21
CA PHE A 170 3.07 -11.55 17.51
C PHE A 170 2.11 -10.58 16.80
N TRP A 171 1.66 -10.93 15.60
CA TRP A 171 0.79 -10.09 14.77
C TRP A 171 -0.60 -9.91 15.37
N GLU A 172 -1.04 -10.78 16.29
CA GLU A 172 -2.34 -10.63 16.97
C GLU A 172 -2.44 -9.32 17.77
N LYS A 173 -1.28 -8.72 18.13
CA LYS A 173 -1.19 -7.47 18.90
C LYS A 173 -0.33 -6.41 18.21
N ALA A 174 -0.11 -6.54 16.90
CA ALA A 174 0.71 -5.62 16.14
C ALA A 174 -0.18 -4.55 15.47
N PRO A 175 0.00 -3.25 15.76
CA PRO A 175 -0.76 -2.17 15.11
C PRO A 175 -0.23 -1.90 13.70
N MET A 176 -0.40 -2.86 12.80
CA MET A 176 0.05 -2.82 11.41
C MET A 176 -0.74 -3.80 10.54
N ASN A 177 -0.52 -3.77 9.23
CA ASN A 177 -1.19 -4.63 8.25
C ASN A 177 -1.18 -6.14 8.58
N TRP A 178 -0.12 -6.67 9.22
CA TRP A 178 -0.04 -8.10 9.57
C TRP A 178 -1.23 -8.58 10.41
N ALA A 179 -1.75 -7.74 11.31
CA ALA A 179 -2.87 -8.12 12.16
C ALA A 179 -4.12 -8.41 11.32
N ALA A 180 -4.52 -7.51 10.42
CA ALA A 180 -5.68 -7.72 9.56
C ALA A 180 -5.47 -8.82 8.51
N VAL A 181 -4.29 -8.90 7.89
CA VAL A 181 -4.02 -9.92 6.86
C VAL A 181 -4.06 -11.32 7.46
N CYS A 182 -3.27 -11.58 8.51
CA CYS A 182 -3.22 -12.90 9.13
C CYS A 182 -4.56 -13.27 9.79
N ALA A 183 -5.11 -12.39 10.64
CA ALA A 183 -6.36 -12.68 11.34
C ALA A 183 -7.54 -12.80 10.37
N GLY A 184 -7.58 -11.97 9.33
CA GLY A 184 -8.64 -12.02 8.32
C GLY A 184 -8.60 -13.32 7.52
N CYS A 185 -7.41 -13.75 7.09
CA CYS A 185 -7.25 -15.03 6.42
C CYS A 185 -7.61 -16.22 7.30
N VAL A 186 -7.10 -16.27 8.54
CA VAL A 186 -7.42 -17.33 9.50
C VAL A 186 -8.91 -17.35 9.80
N GLY A 187 -9.53 -16.19 10.04
CA GLY A 187 -10.96 -16.08 10.29
C GLY A 187 -11.82 -16.56 9.11
N MET A 188 -11.46 -16.18 7.89
CA MET A 188 -12.12 -16.70 6.68
C MET A 188 -11.98 -18.22 6.56
N ALA A 189 -10.79 -18.77 6.86
CA ALA A 189 -10.56 -20.21 6.83
C ALA A 189 -11.42 -20.97 7.85
N PHE A 190 -11.53 -20.49 9.10
CA PHE A 190 -12.42 -21.07 10.10
C PHE A 190 -13.89 -20.99 9.65
N ILE A 191 -14.37 -19.85 9.17
CA ILE A 191 -15.75 -19.70 8.68
C ILE A 191 -16.05 -20.69 7.55
N CYS A 192 -15.11 -20.90 6.64
CA CYS A 192 -15.29 -21.75 5.45
C CYS A 192 -15.26 -23.25 5.75
N MET A 193 -14.36 -23.70 6.63
CA MET A 193 -14.05 -25.13 6.81
C MET A 193 -14.27 -25.67 8.22
N ALA A 194 -14.32 -24.81 9.23
CA ALA A 194 -14.52 -25.17 10.64
C ALA A 194 -15.48 -24.21 11.36
N PRO A 195 -16.67 -23.91 10.80
CA PRO A 195 -17.56 -22.88 11.31
C PRO A 195 -18.02 -23.13 12.75
N GLU A 196 -18.07 -24.39 13.17
CA GLU A 196 -18.39 -24.80 14.55
C GLU A 196 -17.32 -24.40 15.57
N ARG A 197 -16.07 -24.21 15.15
CA ARG A 197 -14.95 -23.77 15.99
C ARG A 197 -14.76 -22.26 15.99
N PHE A 198 -15.30 -21.55 14.99
CA PHE A 198 -15.11 -20.10 14.83
C PHE A 198 -15.47 -19.31 16.10
N ALA A 199 -16.55 -19.69 16.79
CA ALA A 199 -16.96 -19.01 18.03
C ALA A 199 -15.87 -18.98 19.11
N GLY A 200 -15.01 -20.00 19.19
CA GLY A 200 -13.92 -20.08 20.17
C GLY A 200 -12.71 -19.19 19.83
N VAL A 201 -12.46 -18.99 18.54
CA VAL A 201 -11.32 -18.19 18.04
C VAL A 201 -11.68 -16.75 17.71
N ARG A 202 -12.98 -16.46 17.55
CA ARG A 202 -13.52 -15.15 17.18
C ARG A 202 -13.00 -13.99 18.04
N PRO A 203 -12.93 -14.08 19.39
CA PRO A 203 -12.41 -12.97 20.19
C PRO A 203 -10.97 -12.57 19.81
N ARG A 204 -10.09 -13.55 19.56
CA ARG A 204 -8.71 -13.28 19.16
C ARG A 204 -8.61 -12.64 17.78
N ILE A 205 -9.45 -13.08 16.85
CA ILE A 205 -9.53 -12.49 15.51
C ILE A 205 -10.01 -11.04 15.61
N PHE A 206 -11.02 -10.77 16.44
CA PHE A 206 -11.56 -9.42 16.63
C PHE A 206 -10.56 -8.50 17.31
N ASP A 207 -9.88 -8.98 18.36
CA ASP A 207 -8.80 -8.22 19.02
C ASP A 207 -7.71 -7.84 18.01
N ALA A 208 -7.29 -8.75 17.13
CA ALA A 208 -6.32 -8.44 16.08
C ALA A 208 -6.85 -7.41 15.05
N MET A 209 -8.15 -7.46 14.70
CA MET A 209 -8.79 -6.44 13.85
C MET A 209 -8.82 -5.07 14.53
N ASP A 210 -9.05 -5.02 15.84
CA ASP A 210 -9.00 -3.78 16.62
C ASP A 210 -7.57 -3.23 16.71
N TYR A 211 -6.56 -4.09 16.90
CA TYR A 211 -5.15 -3.70 16.82
C TYR A 211 -4.81 -3.13 15.45
N PHE A 212 -5.27 -3.75 14.36
CA PHE A 212 -5.11 -3.19 13.02
C PHE A 212 -5.76 -1.80 12.91
N LEU A 213 -7.00 -1.61 13.34
CA LEU A 213 -7.67 -0.31 13.29
C LEU A 213 -6.96 0.75 14.16
N SER A 214 -6.28 0.33 15.24
CA SER A 214 -5.48 1.23 16.08
C SER A 214 -4.23 1.79 15.39
N SER A 215 -3.80 1.19 14.27
CA SER A 215 -2.72 1.73 13.42
C SER A 215 -3.13 2.99 12.63
N TYR A 216 -4.44 3.28 12.56
CA TYR A 216 -4.97 4.48 11.95
C TYR A 216 -5.34 5.50 13.03
N GLY A 217 -5.11 6.78 12.74
CA GLY A 217 -5.79 7.87 13.43
C GLY A 217 -7.31 7.79 13.29
N ASP A 218 -8.03 8.55 14.08
CA ASP A 218 -9.48 8.70 13.96
C ASP A 218 -9.88 9.53 12.73
N ASP A 219 -8.91 10.13 12.04
CA ASP A 219 -9.03 10.76 10.73
C ASP A 219 -8.95 9.79 9.54
N GLY A 220 -8.55 8.53 9.77
CA GLY A 220 -8.48 7.46 8.77
C GLY A 220 -7.31 7.53 7.80
N ALA A 221 -6.30 8.38 8.03
CA ALA A 221 -5.10 8.42 7.19
C ALA A 221 -4.31 7.09 7.29
N CYS A 222 -3.91 6.51 6.16
CA CYS A 222 -2.91 5.43 6.15
C CYS A 222 -1.51 6.04 6.02
N GLN A 223 -0.81 6.22 7.14
CA GLN A 223 0.52 6.84 7.16
C GLN A 223 1.60 5.99 6.45
N GLU A 224 1.40 4.67 6.36
CA GLU A 224 2.22 3.75 5.54
C GLU A 224 1.95 3.90 4.02
N GLY A 225 0.90 4.63 3.64
CA GLY A 225 0.53 4.88 2.25
C GLY A 225 -0.46 3.87 1.66
N ILE A 226 -0.88 4.17 0.43
CA ILE A 226 -2.05 3.51 -0.17
C ILE A 226 -1.83 2.04 -0.56
N GLY A 227 -0.57 1.63 -0.76
CA GLY A 227 -0.22 0.23 -0.98
C GLY A 227 -0.55 -0.65 0.23
N TYR A 228 -0.17 -0.18 1.43
CA TYR A 228 -0.47 -0.86 2.69
C TYR A 228 -1.95 -0.79 3.07
N TRP A 229 -2.62 0.31 2.72
CA TRP A 229 -4.08 0.38 2.77
C TRP A 229 -4.72 -0.74 1.93
N ASN A 230 -4.35 -0.88 0.65
CA ASN A 230 -4.88 -1.94 -0.22
C ASN A 230 -4.64 -3.35 0.35
N TYR A 231 -3.51 -3.55 1.03
CA TYR A 231 -3.16 -4.85 1.58
C TYR A 231 -3.87 -5.13 2.91
N GLY A 232 -3.59 -4.35 3.96
CA GLY A 232 -4.16 -4.55 5.29
C GLY A 232 -5.66 -4.32 5.32
N PHE A 233 -6.12 -3.16 4.84
CA PHE A 233 -7.54 -2.81 4.86
C PHE A 233 -8.34 -3.67 3.87
N GLY A 234 -7.73 -4.10 2.77
CA GLY A 234 -8.33 -5.10 1.87
C GLY A 234 -8.72 -6.38 2.60
N TYR A 235 -7.80 -6.99 3.36
CA TYR A 235 -8.08 -8.21 4.12
C TYR A 235 -9.04 -8.00 5.31
N TYR A 236 -9.04 -6.81 5.91
CA TYR A 236 -10.09 -6.41 6.86
C TYR A 236 -11.48 -6.46 6.20
N VAL A 237 -11.63 -5.87 5.01
CA VAL A 237 -12.90 -5.84 4.27
C VAL A 237 -13.31 -7.23 3.78
N TYR A 238 -12.38 -8.04 3.27
CA TYR A 238 -12.66 -9.40 2.81
C TYR A 238 -13.22 -10.27 3.94
N PHE A 239 -12.57 -10.21 5.12
CA PHE A 239 -13.07 -10.91 6.31
C PHE A 239 -14.41 -10.36 6.79
N ALA A 240 -14.54 -9.03 6.94
CA ALA A 240 -15.76 -8.40 7.42
C ALA A 240 -16.99 -8.75 6.55
N GLN A 241 -16.84 -8.74 5.23
CA GLN A 241 -17.92 -9.13 4.32
C GLN A 241 -18.28 -10.61 4.45
N LEU A 242 -17.29 -11.51 4.56
CA LEU A 242 -17.57 -12.94 4.73
C LEU A 242 -18.23 -13.23 6.09
N LEU A 243 -17.78 -12.54 7.15
CA LEU A 243 -18.39 -12.60 8.48
C LEU A 243 -19.85 -12.14 8.44
N TYR A 244 -20.13 -11.02 7.76
CA TYR A 244 -21.51 -10.54 7.58
C TYR A 244 -22.38 -11.57 6.84
N GLU A 245 -21.85 -12.22 5.81
CA GLU A 245 -22.56 -13.31 5.11
C GLU A 245 -22.76 -14.57 5.97
N PHE A 246 -21.85 -14.83 6.91
CA PHE A 246 -21.88 -15.98 7.79
C PHE A 246 -22.91 -15.84 8.91
N ASP A 247 -22.91 -14.71 9.63
CA ASP A 247 -23.74 -14.53 10.83
C ASP A 247 -24.41 -13.16 10.97
N GLY A 248 -24.25 -12.25 9.99
CA GLY A 248 -24.84 -10.92 10.00
C GLY A 248 -24.09 -9.89 10.84
N THR A 249 -22.92 -10.21 11.40
CA THR A 249 -22.09 -9.24 12.11
C THR A 249 -21.49 -8.23 11.14
N ASP A 250 -21.73 -6.95 11.42
CA ASP A 250 -21.27 -5.84 10.61
C ASP A 250 -20.10 -5.12 11.27
N LEU A 251 -18.95 -5.09 10.59
CA LEU A 251 -17.74 -4.39 11.02
C LEU A 251 -17.48 -3.12 10.19
N LEU A 252 -18.22 -2.90 9.10
CA LEU A 252 -17.87 -1.89 8.12
C LEU A 252 -18.55 -0.54 8.37
N HIS A 253 -19.69 -0.50 9.06
CA HIS A 253 -20.44 0.75 9.26
C HIS A 253 -20.05 1.56 10.51
N THR A 254 -18.75 1.61 10.85
CA THR A 254 -18.25 2.53 11.90
C THR A 254 -17.72 3.84 11.29
N GLU A 255 -17.77 4.93 12.05
CA GLU A 255 -17.27 6.24 11.58
C GLU A 255 -15.78 6.17 11.21
N LYS A 256 -14.98 5.48 12.02
CA LYS A 256 -13.54 5.30 11.77
C LYS A 256 -13.30 4.52 10.47
N VAL A 257 -14.01 3.41 10.26
CA VAL A 257 -13.89 2.63 9.02
C VAL A 257 -14.31 3.45 7.80
N GLN A 258 -15.38 4.23 7.89
CA GLN A 258 -15.79 5.11 6.80
C GLN A 258 -14.70 6.12 6.42
N LYS A 259 -13.99 6.71 7.40
CA LYS A 259 -12.87 7.62 7.12
C LYS A 259 -11.68 6.89 6.48
N ILE A 260 -11.36 5.68 6.95
CA ILE A 260 -10.33 4.83 6.34
C ILE A 260 -10.70 4.50 4.89
N VAL A 261 -11.98 4.24 4.59
CA VAL A 261 -12.45 4.00 3.22
C VAL A 261 -12.18 5.19 2.31
N LEU A 262 -12.49 6.41 2.77
CA LEU A 262 -12.29 7.63 1.99
C LEU A 262 -10.81 7.92 1.71
N PHE A 263 -9.86 7.30 2.43
CA PHE A 263 -8.44 7.47 2.18
C PHE A 263 -8.04 7.13 0.74
N GLN A 264 -8.62 6.09 0.10
CA GLN A 264 -8.26 5.73 -1.28
C GLN A 264 -8.47 6.89 -2.25
N GLN A 265 -9.67 7.47 -2.25
CA GLN A 265 -9.96 8.59 -3.15
C GLN A 265 -9.20 9.85 -2.75
N ASN A 266 -8.94 10.06 -1.46
CA ASN A 266 -8.27 11.23 -0.94
C ASN A 266 -6.77 11.21 -1.26
N ALA A 267 -6.14 10.04 -1.21
CA ALA A 267 -4.72 9.85 -1.53
C ALA A 267 -4.39 9.99 -3.02
N ILE A 268 -5.38 9.79 -3.93
CA ILE A 268 -5.19 10.02 -5.37
C ILE A 268 -5.11 11.51 -5.65
N LEU A 269 -3.94 11.99 -6.05
CA LEU A 269 -3.70 13.40 -6.36
C LEU A 269 -4.16 13.72 -7.80
N ARG A 270 -3.70 12.96 -8.79
CA ARG A 270 -4.01 13.18 -10.21
C ARG A 270 -3.79 11.89 -10.97
N ASN A 271 -4.75 11.45 -11.79
CA ASN A 271 -4.61 10.21 -12.56
C ASN A 271 -4.28 9.01 -11.62
N ASP A 272 -3.17 8.29 -11.84
CA ASP A 272 -2.64 7.29 -10.92
C ASP A 272 -1.61 7.83 -9.92
N THR A 273 -1.27 9.12 -9.96
CA THR A 273 -0.37 9.76 -8.99
C THR A 273 -1.04 9.87 -7.64
N VAL A 274 -0.35 9.43 -6.60
CA VAL A 274 -0.83 9.40 -5.21
C VAL A 274 0.11 10.16 -4.27
N ILE A 275 -0.36 10.44 -3.06
CA ILE A 275 0.49 10.88 -1.94
C ILE A 275 1.54 9.79 -1.68
N SER A 276 2.81 10.20 -1.67
CA SER A 276 3.95 9.30 -1.55
C SER A 276 4.85 9.58 -0.34
N PHE A 277 4.30 10.19 0.71
CA PHE A 277 5.00 10.30 2.00
C PHE A 277 5.30 8.92 2.57
N SER A 278 6.37 8.80 3.38
CA SER A 278 6.85 7.54 3.93
C SER A 278 7.27 6.55 2.82
N ASP A 279 7.42 5.26 3.14
CA ASP A 279 7.78 4.22 2.14
C ASP A 279 6.63 3.89 1.15
N ALA A 280 5.95 4.90 0.61
CA ALA A 280 4.85 4.78 -0.34
C ALA A 280 5.30 4.93 -1.80
N GLY A 281 4.59 4.27 -2.71
CA GLY A 281 4.77 4.46 -4.15
C GLY A 281 4.19 5.81 -4.62
N ARG A 282 4.76 6.38 -5.68
CA ARG A 282 4.27 7.63 -6.30
C ARG A 282 3.05 7.44 -7.18
N THR A 283 2.84 6.22 -7.65
CA THR A 283 1.68 5.82 -8.42
C THR A 283 0.98 4.65 -7.73
N MET A 284 -0.32 4.53 -7.95
CA MET A 284 -1.11 3.40 -7.47
C MET A 284 -1.87 2.75 -8.60
N ARG A 285 -1.95 1.42 -8.53
CA ARG A 285 -2.99 0.65 -9.19
C ARG A 285 -4.00 0.11 -8.17
N PHE A 286 -5.26 0.49 -8.31
CA PHE A 286 -6.28 0.14 -7.32
C PHE A 286 -6.92 -1.23 -7.59
N GLN A 287 -7.31 -1.93 -6.53
CA GLN A 287 -8.00 -3.22 -6.65
C GLN A 287 -9.49 -3.00 -6.97
N ALA A 288 -9.87 -3.16 -8.24
CA ALA A 288 -11.23 -2.83 -8.69
C ALA A 288 -12.33 -3.57 -7.93
N GLY A 289 -12.16 -4.86 -7.61
CA GLY A 289 -13.14 -5.60 -6.80
C GLY A 289 -13.41 -4.95 -5.44
N LEU A 290 -12.35 -4.60 -4.71
CA LEU A 290 -12.43 -3.90 -3.42
C LEU A 290 -13.09 -2.52 -3.59
N THR A 291 -12.65 -1.72 -4.55
CA THR A 291 -13.16 -0.37 -4.79
C THR A 291 -14.65 -0.37 -5.17
N TYR A 292 -15.10 -1.27 -6.04
CA TYR A 292 -16.52 -1.36 -6.41
C TYR A 292 -17.39 -1.80 -5.23
N PHE A 293 -16.90 -2.73 -4.41
CA PHE A 293 -17.57 -3.12 -3.18
C PHE A 293 -17.72 -1.92 -2.21
N LEU A 294 -16.66 -1.14 -2.02
CA LEU A 294 -16.70 0.07 -1.20
C LEU A 294 -17.62 1.14 -1.80
N LYS A 295 -17.67 1.31 -3.13
CA LYS A 295 -18.64 2.20 -3.79
C LYS A 295 -20.07 1.78 -3.50
N LYS A 296 -20.36 0.48 -3.52
CA LYS A 296 -21.70 -0.02 -3.19
C LYS A 296 -22.06 0.24 -1.73
N LEU A 297 -21.07 0.16 -0.83
CA LEU A 297 -21.25 0.38 0.60
C LEU A 297 -21.44 1.87 0.94
N TYR A 298 -20.72 2.75 0.23
CA TYR A 298 -20.76 4.21 0.42
C TYR A 298 -21.07 4.94 -0.90
N PRO A 299 -22.28 4.78 -1.44
CA PRO A 299 -22.62 5.24 -2.80
C PRO A 299 -22.54 6.75 -2.99
N ASP A 300 -22.80 7.52 -1.94
CA ASP A 300 -22.89 8.98 -2.00
C ASP A 300 -21.53 9.68 -1.81
N THR A 301 -20.58 9.04 -1.13
CA THR A 301 -19.33 9.69 -0.70
C THR A 301 -18.08 9.11 -1.35
N PHE A 302 -18.11 7.83 -1.73
CA PHE A 302 -16.95 7.15 -2.31
C PHE A 302 -17.01 7.15 -3.84
N GLN A 303 -15.89 7.41 -4.51
CA GLN A 303 -15.80 7.40 -5.98
C GLN A 303 -14.84 6.35 -6.50
N ILE A 304 -15.16 5.81 -7.67
CA ILE A 304 -14.31 4.83 -8.34
C ILE A 304 -13.31 5.59 -9.23
N PRO A 305 -11.98 5.38 -9.07
CA PRO A 305 -11.00 5.96 -9.98
C PRO A 305 -11.17 5.43 -11.41
N ASP A 306 -10.51 6.06 -12.37
CA ASP A 306 -10.60 5.61 -13.76
C ASP A 306 -10.06 4.18 -13.90
N MET A 307 -10.87 3.30 -14.50
CA MET A 307 -10.55 1.88 -14.68
C MET A 307 -9.26 1.61 -15.45
N GLN A 308 -8.71 2.58 -16.19
CA GLN A 308 -7.38 2.45 -16.79
C GLN A 308 -6.25 2.34 -15.74
N TYR A 309 -6.49 2.82 -14.51
CA TYR A 309 -5.54 2.80 -13.39
C TYR A 309 -5.79 1.65 -12.41
N ARG A 310 -6.61 0.66 -12.75
CA ARG A 310 -6.77 -0.54 -11.91
C ARG A 310 -5.52 -1.42 -11.92
N SER A 311 -5.36 -2.22 -10.88
CA SER A 311 -4.40 -3.33 -10.87
C SER A 311 -4.77 -4.36 -11.93
N ASN A 312 -3.77 -4.88 -12.62
CA ASN A 312 -3.94 -5.92 -13.63
C ASN A 312 -2.74 -6.86 -13.66
N MET A 313 -3.01 -8.13 -13.94
CA MET A 313 -2.03 -9.22 -13.88
C MET A 313 -1.04 -9.23 -15.04
N LEU A 314 -1.31 -8.46 -16.11
CA LEU A 314 -0.41 -8.28 -17.24
C LEU A 314 0.83 -7.46 -16.86
N GLN A 315 0.65 -6.47 -15.99
CA GLN A 315 1.68 -5.52 -15.56
C GLN A 315 2.25 -5.86 -14.17
N GLU A 316 1.42 -6.38 -13.26
CA GLU A 316 1.80 -6.63 -11.87
C GLU A 316 1.99 -8.12 -11.58
N ARG A 317 3.21 -8.61 -11.81
CA ARG A 317 3.61 -9.99 -11.47
C ARG A 317 4.04 -10.04 -10.00
N GLY A 318 3.10 -10.37 -9.12
CA GLY A 318 3.32 -10.29 -7.66
C GLY A 318 2.92 -11.53 -6.89
N ALA A 319 2.44 -11.33 -5.65
CA ALA A 319 2.09 -12.39 -4.71
C ALA A 319 0.85 -13.24 -5.09
N TYR A 320 0.15 -12.90 -6.19
CA TYR A 320 -1.09 -13.56 -6.66
C TYR A 320 -2.14 -13.70 -5.55
N ARG A 321 -2.72 -12.56 -5.16
CA ARG A 321 -3.67 -12.48 -4.04
C ARG A 321 -5.05 -12.96 -4.49
N PHE A 322 -5.36 -14.22 -4.22
CA PHE A 322 -6.60 -14.88 -4.65
C PHE A 322 -7.89 -14.16 -4.22
N ALA A 323 -7.93 -13.61 -3.00
CA ALA A 323 -9.06 -12.78 -2.57
C ALA A 323 -9.28 -11.61 -3.53
N ALA A 324 -8.29 -10.73 -3.70
CA ALA A 324 -8.39 -9.60 -4.63
C ALA A 324 -8.73 -10.05 -6.07
N PHE A 325 -8.10 -11.13 -6.54
CA PHE A 325 -8.28 -11.63 -7.90
C PHE A 325 -9.69 -12.17 -8.16
N THR A 326 -10.24 -13.00 -7.28
CA THR A 326 -11.61 -13.50 -7.44
C THR A 326 -12.64 -12.39 -7.30
N ARG A 327 -12.45 -11.47 -6.34
CA ARG A 327 -13.36 -10.32 -6.13
C ARG A 327 -13.38 -9.37 -7.33
N LEU A 328 -12.32 -9.32 -8.16
CA LEU A 328 -12.36 -8.59 -9.43
C LEU A 328 -13.57 -8.98 -10.28
N PHE A 329 -13.95 -10.25 -10.31
CA PHE A 329 -15.06 -10.73 -11.15
C PHE A 329 -16.41 -10.61 -10.45
N PHE A 330 -16.45 -10.87 -9.15
CA PHE A 330 -17.72 -11.03 -8.43
C PHE A 330 -18.18 -9.78 -7.66
N TRP A 331 -17.28 -8.82 -7.43
CA TRP A 331 -17.59 -7.56 -6.73
C TRP A 331 -17.64 -6.35 -7.66
N THR A 332 -17.10 -6.45 -8.89
CA THR A 332 -17.27 -5.41 -9.91
C THR A 332 -18.58 -5.61 -10.68
N GLU A 333 -19.16 -4.50 -11.12
CA GLU A 333 -20.34 -4.51 -11.97
C GLU A 333 -20.36 -3.31 -12.92
N PRO A 334 -20.84 -3.47 -14.17
CA PRO A 334 -20.99 -2.35 -15.09
C PRO A 334 -22.05 -1.36 -14.59
N GLY A 335 -21.97 -0.12 -15.06
CA GLY A 335 -22.99 0.91 -14.80
C GLY A 335 -22.63 1.95 -13.73
N TYR A 336 -21.51 1.77 -13.03
CA TYR A 336 -20.94 2.85 -12.23
C TYR A 336 -20.13 3.81 -13.09
N GLU A 337 -20.23 5.10 -12.77
CA GLU A 337 -19.33 6.13 -13.30
C GLU A 337 -17.95 6.01 -12.64
N THR A 338 -16.90 6.14 -13.45
CA THR A 338 -15.49 5.99 -13.02
C THR A 338 -14.66 7.18 -13.48
N GLY A 339 -13.63 7.56 -12.72
CA GLY A 339 -12.68 8.61 -13.10
C GLY A 339 -13.09 10.03 -12.69
N VAL A 340 -14.30 10.21 -12.14
CA VAL A 340 -14.73 11.49 -11.57
C VAL A 340 -14.32 11.56 -10.11
N MET A 341 -13.12 12.09 -9.86
CA MET A 341 -12.58 12.26 -8.51
C MET A 341 -12.98 13.61 -7.91
N PRO A 342 -13.26 13.69 -6.60
CA PRO A 342 -13.63 14.95 -5.96
C PRO A 342 -12.44 15.91 -5.85
N ASN A 343 -12.72 17.19 -6.12
CA ASN A 343 -11.83 18.31 -5.80
C ASN A 343 -12.12 18.84 -4.38
N GLY A 344 -11.20 19.65 -3.86
CA GLY A 344 -11.34 20.34 -2.57
C GLY A 344 -10.26 19.97 -1.55
N MET A 345 -10.36 20.58 -0.37
CA MET A 345 -9.45 20.39 0.73
C MET A 345 -9.83 19.17 1.59
N ILE A 346 -8.83 18.38 1.96
CA ILE A 346 -8.89 17.35 2.99
C ILE A 346 -7.77 17.63 4.00
N TYR A 347 -8.10 17.58 5.29
CA TYR A 347 -7.11 17.69 6.37
C TYR A 347 -7.25 16.51 7.31
N TYR A 348 -6.14 15.78 7.50
CA TYR A 348 -6.01 14.66 8.42
C TYR A 348 -5.39 15.18 9.71
N GLY A 349 -6.18 15.34 10.77
CA GLY A 349 -5.76 16.01 12.00
C GLY A 349 -4.73 15.24 12.83
N ASP A 350 -4.81 13.91 12.85
CA ASP A 350 -3.90 13.05 13.60
C ASP A 350 -2.59 12.87 12.84
N ALA A 351 -2.65 12.66 11.52
CA ALA A 351 -1.45 12.59 10.67
C ALA A 351 -0.85 13.97 10.37
N GLN A 352 -1.61 15.04 10.54
CA GLN A 352 -1.33 16.41 10.08
C GLN A 352 -1.02 16.51 8.59
N TRP A 353 -1.71 15.73 7.76
CA TRP A 353 -1.58 15.81 6.30
C TRP A 353 -2.61 16.78 5.74
N TYR A 354 -2.16 17.72 4.93
CA TYR A 354 -3.02 18.63 4.19
C TYR A 354 -3.02 18.23 2.72
N VAL A 355 -4.20 18.08 2.12
CA VAL A 355 -4.37 17.76 0.70
C VAL A 355 -5.37 18.74 0.10
N ASN A 356 -5.07 19.28 -1.08
CA ASN A 356 -5.99 20.15 -1.80
C ASN A 356 -5.93 19.86 -3.29
N LYS A 357 -7.07 19.49 -3.86
CA LYS A 357 -7.18 19.10 -5.27
C LYS A 357 -7.94 20.17 -6.02
N LYS A 358 -7.27 20.80 -6.96
CA LYS A 358 -7.82 21.83 -7.84
C LYS A 358 -7.90 21.31 -9.27
N LYS A 359 -8.53 22.09 -10.14
CA LYS A 359 -8.69 21.71 -11.55
C LYS A 359 -7.35 21.55 -12.27
N ALA A 360 -6.39 22.44 -12.01
CA ALA A 360 -5.10 22.46 -12.69
C ALA A 360 -4.03 21.57 -12.04
N TYR A 361 -4.11 21.36 -10.72
CA TYR A 361 -3.10 20.62 -9.97
C TYR A 361 -3.65 20.09 -8.64
N SER A 362 -2.91 19.21 -8.01
CA SER A 362 -3.14 18.75 -6.65
C SER A 362 -1.93 19.03 -5.78
N PHE A 363 -2.18 19.37 -4.52
CA PHE A 363 -1.19 19.72 -3.52
C PHE A 363 -1.32 18.79 -2.32
N ALA A 364 -0.21 18.34 -1.76
CA ALA A 364 -0.18 17.66 -0.46
C ALA A 364 0.99 18.19 0.37
N ALA A 365 0.82 18.38 1.68
CA ALA A 365 1.87 18.77 2.60
C ALA A 365 1.88 17.90 3.87
N LYS A 366 3.09 17.66 4.37
CA LYS A 366 3.37 16.73 5.47
C LYS A 366 3.69 17.48 6.77
N GLY A 367 2.86 17.26 7.79
CA GLY A 367 3.17 17.57 9.18
C GLY A 367 3.55 16.32 9.98
N GLY A 368 3.10 16.23 11.23
CA GLY A 368 3.22 15.01 12.03
C GLY A 368 4.55 14.92 12.77
N HIS A 369 5.20 13.75 12.78
CA HIS A 369 6.48 13.56 13.47
C HIS A 369 7.40 12.56 12.77
N ASN A 370 8.71 12.65 13.03
CA ASN A 370 9.74 11.78 12.43
C ASN A 370 9.86 10.41 13.14
N ASP A 371 8.73 9.86 13.59
CA ASP A 371 8.60 8.50 14.17
C ASP A 371 7.30 7.81 13.72
N GLU A 372 6.78 8.20 12.56
CA GLU A 372 5.62 7.54 11.95
C GLU A 372 6.01 6.16 11.38
N PRO A 373 5.04 5.23 11.20
CA PRO A 373 5.28 3.95 10.55
C PRO A 373 5.92 4.15 9.17
N HIS A 374 7.05 3.50 8.91
CA HIS A 374 7.79 3.64 7.65
C HIS A 374 8.18 5.08 7.28
N ASN A 375 8.34 5.99 8.27
CA ASN A 375 8.58 7.41 8.01
C ASN A 375 9.92 7.73 7.34
N HIS A 376 10.00 9.01 6.95
CA HIS A 376 11.18 9.79 6.62
C HIS A 376 11.31 11.02 7.53
N ASN A 377 12.45 11.72 7.46
CA ASN A 377 12.70 12.98 8.17
C ASN A 377 12.27 14.19 7.32
N ASP A 378 10.95 14.41 7.20
CA ASP A 378 10.33 15.18 6.11
C ASP A 378 9.30 16.23 6.57
N LEU A 379 9.36 16.70 7.82
CA LEU A 379 8.41 17.70 8.33
C LEU A 379 8.44 18.98 7.49
N GLY A 380 7.28 19.40 6.98
CA GLY A 380 7.15 20.57 6.10
C GLY A 380 7.39 20.27 4.62
N SER A 381 7.68 19.02 4.25
CA SER A 381 7.74 18.56 2.85
C SER A 381 6.35 18.66 2.19
N PHE A 382 6.35 18.74 0.86
CA PHE A 382 5.13 18.89 0.08
C PHE A 382 5.28 18.32 -1.34
N ILE A 383 4.14 18.04 -1.96
CA ILE A 383 3.99 17.51 -3.32
C ILE A 383 3.14 18.48 -4.13
N ILE A 384 3.53 18.75 -5.38
CA ILE A 384 2.69 19.38 -6.40
C ILE A 384 2.58 18.43 -7.57
N ALA A 385 1.37 17.93 -7.82
CA ALA A 385 1.07 16.98 -8.89
C ALA A 385 0.21 17.61 -9.99
N THR A 386 0.61 17.38 -11.24
CA THR A 386 -0.14 17.75 -12.46
C THR A 386 -0.36 16.51 -13.33
N ASP A 387 -0.83 16.67 -14.57
CA ASP A 387 -0.93 15.56 -15.51
C ASP A 387 0.44 14.98 -15.93
N ALA A 388 1.54 15.73 -15.71
CA ALA A 388 2.91 15.23 -15.84
C ALA A 388 3.39 14.34 -14.67
N GLY A 389 2.57 14.18 -13.62
CA GLY A 389 2.93 13.47 -12.39
C GLY A 389 3.34 14.43 -11.27
N GLN A 390 4.14 13.95 -10.31
CA GLN A 390 4.66 14.80 -9.23
C GLN A 390 5.80 15.69 -9.76
N CYS A 391 5.50 16.97 -9.99
CA CYS A 391 6.47 17.96 -10.43
C CYS A 391 7.38 18.37 -9.26
N LEU A 392 6.78 18.65 -8.10
CA LEU A 392 7.50 18.68 -6.83
C LEU A 392 7.14 17.39 -6.12
N ALA A 393 8.15 16.59 -5.83
CA ALA A 393 7.96 15.19 -5.50
C ALA A 393 8.39 14.88 -4.08
N ASP A 394 7.70 13.90 -3.51
CA ASP A 394 8.30 13.06 -2.48
C ASP A 394 8.88 11.81 -3.16
N ILE A 395 10.10 11.43 -2.78
CA ILE A 395 10.80 10.29 -3.41
C ILE A 395 10.03 9.00 -3.13
N GLY A 396 9.41 8.88 -1.96
CA GLY A 396 8.79 7.65 -1.49
C GLY A 396 9.84 6.59 -1.12
N CYS A 397 9.55 5.34 -1.44
CA CYS A 397 10.37 4.20 -1.01
C CYS A 397 11.70 4.03 -1.79
N GLY A 398 12.81 3.83 -1.06
CA GLY A 398 14.09 3.34 -1.61
C GLY A 398 14.23 1.82 -1.64
N GLU A 399 15.42 1.32 -1.99
CA GLU A 399 15.73 -0.12 -1.97
C GLU A 399 15.71 -0.69 -0.53
N TYR A 400 14.91 -1.73 -0.31
CA TYR A 400 14.86 -2.42 0.97
C TYR A 400 16.10 -3.29 1.20
N THR A 401 17.05 -2.77 1.96
CA THR A 401 18.20 -3.51 2.48
C THR A 401 18.08 -3.72 3.98
N ARG A 402 18.92 -4.57 4.57
CA ARG A 402 18.98 -4.73 6.05
C ARG A 402 19.26 -3.40 6.76
N ASP A 403 20.07 -2.55 6.16
CA ASP A 403 20.49 -1.27 6.73
C ASP A 403 19.37 -0.22 6.63
N TYR A 404 18.40 -0.39 5.72
CA TYR A 404 17.21 0.45 5.54
C TYR A 404 16.27 0.45 6.76
N PHE A 405 16.29 -0.62 7.55
CA PHE A 405 15.44 -0.82 8.73
C PHE A 405 16.22 -0.75 10.06
N ARG A 406 17.44 -0.18 10.04
CA ARG A 406 18.35 -0.12 11.20
C ARG A 406 19.02 1.26 11.29
N GLU A 407 20.12 1.34 12.03
CA GLU A 407 20.86 2.55 12.37
C GLU A 407 21.25 3.43 11.16
N LYS A 408 21.33 2.88 9.95
CA LYS A 408 21.68 3.64 8.74
C LYS A 408 20.49 4.13 7.93
N ARG A 409 19.25 3.94 8.39
CA ARG A 409 18.02 4.32 7.65
C ARG A 409 18.09 5.75 7.11
N TYR A 410 18.47 6.72 7.93
CA TYR A 410 18.53 8.13 7.54
C TYR A 410 19.83 8.53 6.83
N THR A 411 20.61 7.55 6.35
CA THR A 411 21.71 7.80 5.38
C THR A 411 21.25 7.59 3.94
N TYR A 412 20.10 6.96 3.73
CA TYR A 412 19.46 6.83 2.42
C TYR A 412 18.75 8.13 2.08
N LEU A 413 18.97 8.64 0.86
CA LEU A 413 18.43 9.92 0.43
C LEU A 413 16.91 10.01 0.61
N CYS A 414 16.18 8.93 0.28
CA CYS A 414 14.73 8.87 0.41
C CYS A 414 14.21 8.95 1.85
N ASN A 415 15.02 8.67 2.86
CA ASN A 415 14.60 8.73 4.27
C ASN A 415 15.09 10.01 4.97
N ALA A 416 16.15 10.62 4.44
CA ALA A 416 16.83 11.77 5.02
C ALA A 416 16.24 13.09 4.50
N SER A 417 16.28 14.16 5.29
CA SER A 417 15.75 15.47 4.89
C SER A 417 16.34 15.98 3.57
N ALA A 418 17.59 15.60 3.26
CA ALA A 418 18.22 15.93 1.98
C ALA A 418 17.44 15.44 0.75
N GLY A 419 16.57 14.44 0.87
CA GLY A 419 15.69 13.93 -0.18
C GLY A 419 14.27 14.47 -0.14
N HIS A 420 13.96 15.46 0.70
CA HIS A 420 12.64 16.10 0.78
C HIS A 420 12.72 17.61 0.51
N SER A 421 11.57 18.21 0.19
CA SER A 421 11.47 19.65 -0.10
C SER A 421 11.44 20.46 1.20
N VAL A 422 12.53 20.44 1.96
CA VAL A 422 12.70 21.09 3.27
C VAL A 422 14.08 21.76 3.34
N PRO A 423 14.28 22.81 4.17
CA PRO A 423 15.54 23.53 4.21
C PRO A 423 16.69 22.73 4.84
N LEU A 424 17.92 23.13 4.50
CA LEU A 424 19.13 22.80 5.25
C LEU A 424 19.58 24.06 5.99
N ILE A 425 19.89 23.92 7.29
CA ILE A 425 20.30 25.04 8.15
C ILE A 425 21.70 24.75 8.70
N ASP A 426 22.69 25.55 8.31
CA ASP A 426 24.13 25.32 8.57
C ASP A 426 24.60 23.92 8.15
N GLY A 427 24.00 23.39 7.08
CA GLY A 427 24.26 22.03 6.59
C GLY A 427 23.65 20.92 7.46
N GLN A 428 22.81 21.25 8.44
CA GLN A 428 22.11 20.29 9.30
C GLN A 428 20.75 19.91 8.70
N GLU A 429 20.40 18.64 8.87
CA GLU A 429 19.14 18.01 8.47
C GLU A 429 18.21 17.81 9.68
N GLN A 430 16.96 17.42 9.44
CA GLN A 430 16.07 17.04 10.53
C GLN A 430 16.49 15.71 11.16
N LEU A 431 16.17 15.56 12.44
CA LEU A 431 16.46 14.40 13.25
C LEU A 431 15.25 13.45 13.32
N ALA A 432 15.54 12.17 13.48
CA ALA A 432 14.53 11.13 13.65
C ALA A 432 14.10 11.01 15.11
N GLY A 433 12.80 10.75 15.35
CA GLY A 433 12.25 10.61 16.69
C GLY A 433 10.88 11.28 16.82
N ARG A 434 10.11 10.84 17.83
CA ARG A 434 8.73 11.30 18.07
C ARG A 434 8.68 12.73 18.59
N GLU A 435 9.75 13.16 19.26
CA GLU A 435 9.97 14.51 19.77
C GLU A 435 10.19 15.54 18.65
N HIS A 436 10.66 15.07 17.49
CA HIS A 436 10.83 15.85 16.28
C HIS A 436 9.48 15.88 15.55
N ALA A 437 8.66 16.86 15.91
CA ALA A 437 7.29 16.97 15.47
C ALA A 437 6.95 18.38 15.00
N ALA A 438 6.14 18.44 13.96
CA ALA A 438 5.58 19.67 13.45
C ALA A 438 4.32 20.09 14.21
N LYS A 439 3.92 21.33 14.00
CA LYS A 439 2.68 21.89 14.51
C LYS A 439 1.99 22.67 13.41
N VAL A 440 0.83 22.19 12.97
CA VAL A 440 -0.04 22.97 12.08
C VAL A 440 -0.56 24.19 12.83
N LEU A 441 -0.32 25.37 12.25
CA LEU A 441 -0.71 26.67 12.79
C LEU A 441 -2.03 27.15 12.18
N GLU A 442 -2.23 26.90 10.88
CA GLU A 442 -3.43 27.26 10.13
C GLU A 442 -3.67 26.26 9.00
N HIS A 443 -4.93 25.94 8.70
CA HIS A 443 -5.30 25.22 7.49
C HIS A 443 -6.68 25.68 6.99
N GLY A 444 -6.84 25.73 5.66
CA GLY A 444 -8.08 26.13 4.99
C GLY A 444 -7.98 25.92 3.48
N GLU A 445 -9.06 26.22 2.75
CA GLU A 445 -9.17 25.99 1.29
C GLU A 445 -8.08 26.66 0.44
N GLN A 446 -7.45 27.72 0.94
CA GLN A 446 -6.42 28.50 0.23
C GLN A 446 -5.14 28.68 1.04
N VAL A 447 -5.03 28.02 2.19
CA VAL A 447 -3.93 28.24 3.14
C VAL A 447 -3.55 26.97 3.87
N PHE A 448 -2.24 26.76 4.04
CA PHE A 448 -1.69 25.83 5.01
C PHE A 448 -0.43 26.42 5.64
N GLU A 449 -0.37 26.50 6.97
CA GLU A 449 0.79 27.01 7.69
C GLU A 449 1.22 26.03 8.79
N ILE A 450 2.52 25.78 8.85
CA ILE A 450 3.12 24.80 9.74
C ILE A 450 4.40 25.33 10.37
N SER A 451 4.62 24.99 11.64
CA SER A 451 5.87 25.18 12.38
C SER A 451 6.59 23.84 12.49
N PHE A 452 7.88 23.78 12.21
CA PHE A 452 8.64 22.52 12.20
C PHE A 452 10.11 22.72 12.61
N GLU A 453 10.39 23.76 13.39
CA GLU A 453 11.72 24.01 13.98
C GLU A 453 12.22 22.82 14.80
N LYS A 454 11.31 22.13 15.49
CA LYS A 454 11.62 20.95 16.31
C LYS A 454 12.11 19.75 15.50
N GLY A 455 11.96 19.77 14.17
CA GLY A 455 12.62 18.81 13.31
C GLY A 455 14.14 18.91 13.39
N TYR A 456 14.69 20.11 13.64
CA TYR A 456 16.13 20.37 13.64
C TYR A 456 16.69 20.36 15.06
N GLY A 457 17.86 19.73 15.25
CA GLY A 457 18.60 19.73 16.51
C GLY A 457 19.39 21.01 16.78
N ILE A 458 18.86 22.17 16.38
CA ILE A 458 19.56 23.46 16.45
C ILE A 458 18.97 24.27 17.61
N ASP A 459 19.70 24.35 18.72
CA ASP A 459 19.22 25.03 19.94
C ASP A 459 18.82 26.50 19.72
N ALA A 460 19.54 27.20 18.83
CA ALA A 460 19.27 28.60 18.53
C ALA A 460 18.00 28.80 17.68
N LEU A 461 17.51 27.77 16.97
CA LEU A 461 16.34 27.89 16.09
C LEU A 461 15.06 27.86 16.91
N THR A 462 14.49 29.03 17.15
CA THR A 462 13.29 29.20 17.99
C THR A 462 11.98 29.16 17.21
N ALA A 463 12.03 29.43 15.90
CA ALA A 463 10.90 29.25 15.01
C ALA A 463 11.35 29.00 13.57
N LEU A 464 10.64 28.10 12.90
CA LEU A 464 10.69 27.86 11.47
C LEU A 464 9.25 27.62 11.03
N ARG A 465 8.70 28.60 10.31
CA ARG A 465 7.33 28.54 9.81
C ARG A 465 7.34 28.51 8.30
N ARG A 466 6.55 27.61 7.73
CA ARG A 466 6.27 27.53 6.31
C ARG A 466 4.79 27.77 6.09
N ARG A 467 4.51 28.71 5.20
CA ARG A 467 3.15 29.07 4.80
C ARG A 467 2.98 28.86 3.30
N PHE A 468 1.92 28.13 2.94
CA PHE A 468 1.45 27.98 1.58
C PHE A 468 0.16 28.76 1.37
N GLU A 469 0.09 29.51 0.28
CA GLU A 469 -1.12 30.13 -0.24
C GLU A 469 -1.46 29.52 -1.59
N LEU A 470 -2.65 28.91 -1.71
CA LEU A 470 -3.05 28.12 -2.86
C LEU A 470 -4.04 28.92 -3.73
N ALA A 471 -3.63 29.24 -4.95
CA ALA A 471 -4.45 29.84 -5.99
C ALA A 471 -4.98 28.78 -6.98
N GLU A 472 -5.79 29.16 -7.97
CA GLU A 472 -6.30 28.21 -8.97
C GLU A 472 -5.23 27.71 -9.94
N ASP A 473 -4.18 28.50 -10.14
CA ASP A 473 -3.11 28.31 -11.11
C ASP A 473 -1.71 28.26 -10.48
N GLY A 474 -1.61 28.12 -9.15
CA GLY A 474 -0.31 28.06 -8.50
C GLY A 474 -0.33 28.08 -6.98
N VAL A 475 0.86 27.95 -6.41
CA VAL A 475 1.10 28.00 -4.96
C VAL A 475 2.18 29.03 -4.68
N ILE A 476 2.00 29.85 -3.65
CA ILE A 476 3.06 30.69 -3.10
C ILE A 476 3.50 30.07 -1.78
N MET A 477 4.80 29.83 -1.62
CA MET A 477 5.39 29.37 -0.36
C MET A 477 6.23 30.48 0.25
N ARG A 478 6.09 30.65 1.56
CA ARG A 478 6.90 31.57 2.37
C ARG A 478 7.44 30.86 3.59
N ASP A 479 8.74 31.00 3.81
CA ASP A 479 9.41 30.49 5.00
C ASP A 479 9.98 31.64 5.82
N SER A 480 9.79 31.59 7.14
CA SER A 480 10.35 32.54 8.09
C SER A 480 11.12 31.81 9.19
N TYR A 481 12.31 32.29 9.50
CA TYR A 481 13.26 31.69 10.44
C TYR A 481 13.57 32.67 11.58
N GLN A 482 13.63 32.16 12.82
CA GLN A 482 14.01 32.95 14.00
C GLN A 482 15.10 32.25 14.78
N PHE A 483 16.20 32.97 15.01
CA PHE A 483 17.34 32.55 15.81
C PHE A 483 17.54 33.50 16.99
N ASP A 484 17.92 32.98 18.16
CA ASP A 484 18.09 33.78 19.38
C ASP A 484 19.55 33.98 19.83
N ASP A 485 20.51 33.46 19.06
CA ASP A 485 21.95 33.54 19.36
C ASP A 485 22.65 34.78 18.76
N GLY A 486 21.96 35.51 17.87
CA GLY A 486 22.46 36.70 17.18
C GLY A 486 23.50 36.41 16.09
N ASN A 487 23.71 35.14 15.71
CA ASN A 487 24.63 34.74 14.65
C ASN A 487 23.96 34.77 13.28
N ALA A 488 24.78 34.80 12.23
CA ALA A 488 24.31 34.55 10.87
C ALA A 488 24.31 33.04 10.61
N HIS A 489 23.18 32.53 10.10
CA HIS A 489 23.01 31.13 9.72
C HIS A 489 22.93 30.98 8.20
N GLN A 490 23.52 29.91 7.68
CA GLN A 490 23.41 29.57 6.26
C GLN A 490 22.17 28.72 6.04
N ILE A 491 21.19 29.27 5.31
CA ILE A 491 19.94 28.57 4.99
C ILE A 491 19.92 28.24 3.49
N THR A 492 19.61 26.99 3.18
CA THR A 492 19.38 26.53 1.81
C THR A 492 17.99 25.93 1.71
N GLU A 493 17.12 26.58 0.95
CA GLU A 493 15.79 26.05 0.63
C GLU A 493 15.92 25.04 -0.51
N ARG A 494 15.55 23.79 -0.23
CA ARG A 494 15.67 22.68 -1.19
C ARG A 494 14.30 22.26 -1.67
N PHE A 495 14.20 22.02 -2.97
CA PHE A 495 13.04 21.41 -3.60
C PHE A 495 13.44 20.15 -4.36
N ILE A 496 12.60 19.12 -4.27
CA ILE A 496 12.87 17.81 -4.85
C ILE A 496 12.01 17.58 -6.08
N ALA A 497 12.67 17.15 -7.15
CA ALA A 497 12.04 16.78 -8.41
C ALA A 497 12.59 15.44 -8.90
N LEU A 498 11.72 14.68 -9.57
CA LEU A 498 12.10 13.46 -10.30
C LEU A 498 11.99 13.64 -11.82
N ILE A 499 11.30 14.70 -12.24
CA ILE A 499 11.29 15.20 -13.62
C ILE A 499 12.51 16.12 -13.77
N GLU A 500 13.26 15.97 -14.86
CA GLU A 500 14.46 16.78 -15.10
C GLU A 500 14.12 18.29 -15.14
N PRO A 501 14.69 19.11 -14.24
CA PRO A 501 14.44 20.53 -14.21
C PRO A 501 15.07 21.24 -15.41
N GLN A 502 14.38 22.22 -15.96
CA GLN A 502 14.86 23.06 -17.06
C GLN A 502 15.00 24.50 -16.59
N GLU A 503 16.24 25.00 -16.55
CA GLU A 503 16.49 26.42 -16.26
C GLU A 503 16.02 27.30 -17.43
N THR A 504 15.21 28.31 -17.11
CA THR A 504 14.70 29.28 -18.06
C THR A 504 15.00 30.70 -17.58
N ALA A 505 14.81 31.70 -18.45
CA ALA A 505 14.96 33.10 -18.06
C ALA A 505 13.97 33.54 -16.95
N ALA A 506 12.86 32.82 -16.77
CA ALA A 506 11.81 33.15 -15.82
C ALA A 506 11.91 32.36 -14.50
N GLY A 507 12.76 31.32 -14.43
CA GLY A 507 12.80 30.39 -13.31
C GLY A 507 13.11 28.95 -13.74
N VAL A 508 12.89 27.98 -12.86
CA VAL A 508 13.12 26.55 -13.14
C VAL A 508 11.80 25.87 -13.48
N LEU A 509 11.70 25.26 -14.66
CA LEU A 509 10.52 24.50 -15.07
C LEU A 509 10.70 23.03 -14.72
N VAL A 510 9.75 22.45 -14.00
CA VAL A 510 9.70 21.01 -13.69
C VAL A 510 8.33 20.48 -14.09
N GLY A 511 8.28 19.64 -15.13
CA GLY A 511 7.01 19.25 -15.75
C GLY A 511 6.23 20.49 -16.18
N ASP A 512 5.05 20.68 -15.58
CA ASP A 512 4.16 21.81 -15.85
C ASP A 512 4.30 22.96 -14.84
N VAL A 513 5.23 22.85 -13.88
CA VAL A 513 5.36 23.82 -12.78
C VAL A 513 6.60 24.68 -12.97
N LEU A 514 6.40 26.00 -13.07
CA LEU A 514 7.48 26.99 -13.09
C LEU A 514 7.75 27.51 -11.68
N LEU A 515 8.95 27.24 -11.16
CA LEU A 515 9.47 27.78 -9.91
C LEU A 515 10.06 29.16 -10.18
N VAL A 516 9.40 30.19 -9.66
CA VAL A 516 9.82 31.59 -9.77
C VAL A 516 10.31 32.06 -8.41
N CYS A 517 11.62 32.29 -8.31
CA CYS A 517 12.28 32.84 -7.12
C CYS A 517 13.17 34.01 -7.52
N LYS A 518 13.39 34.95 -6.58
CA LYS A 518 14.35 36.04 -6.77
C LYS A 518 15.79 35.55 -6.72
N GLU A 519 16.03 34.51 -5.93
CA GLU A 519 17.34 33.90 -5.75
C GLU A 519 17.65 32.95 -6.91
N LYS A 520 18.94 32.79 -7.21
CA LYS A 520 19.38 31.89 -8.28
C LYS A 520 19.31 30.44 -7.81
N PRO A 521 18.76 29.53 -8.64
CA PRO A 521 18.77 28.11 -8.33
C PRO A 521 20.17 27.52 -8.49
N ALA A 522 20.46 26.47 -7.73
CA ALA A 522 21.50 25.51 -8.01
C ALA A 522 20.85 24.12 -8.18
N VAL A 523 20.93 23.55 -9.37
CA VAL A 523 20.36 22.23 -9.66
C VAL A 523 21.43 21.15 -9.55
N ASN A 524 21.21 20.18 -8.66
CA ASN A 524 22.07 19.02 -8.49
C ASN A 524 21.32 17.74 -8.88
N LYS A 525 22.01 16.81 -9.56
CA LYS A 525 21.46 15.51 -9.94
C LYS A 525 22.13 14.40 -9.15
N ILE A 526 21.34 13.60 -8.46
CA ILE A 526 21.77 12.42 -7.73
C ILE A 526 21.11 11.19 -8.35
N ILE A 527 21.86 10.09 -8.48
CA ILE A 527 21.30 8.80 -8.86
C ILE A 527 21.24 7.93 -7.62
N ILE A 528 20.05 7.42 -7.30
CA ILE A 528 19.83 6.47 -6.21
C ILE A 528 19.23 5.17 -6.75
N LYS A 529 19.07 4.17 -5.88
CA LYS A 529 18.28 2.98 -6.17
C LYS A 529 16.85 3.14 -5.68
N ASP A 530 15.89 2.90 -6.56
CA ASP A 530 14.48 2.82 -6.18
C ASP A 530 14.16 1.50 -5.47
N HIS A 531 12.90 1.32 -5.09
CA HIS A 531 12.42 0.08 -4.45
C HIS A 531 12.71 -1.20 -5.26
N ASN A 532 12.75 -1.09 -6.59
CA ASN A 532 13.02 -2.22 -7.50
C ASN A 532 14.52 -2.42 -7.79
N ALA A 533 15.40 -1.65 -7.13
CA ALA A 533 16.84 -1.59 -7.36
C ALA A 533 17.23 -1.03 -8.76
N GLU A 534 16.32 -0.30 -9.40
CA GLU A 534 16.55 0.44 -10.63
C GLU A 534 17.14 1.82 -10.32
N ASP A 535 17.90 2.38 -11.26
CA ASP A 535 18.47 3.72 -11.10
C ASP A 535 17.36 4.78 -11.20
N LEU A 536 17.25 5.62 -10.17
CA LEU A 536 16.33 6.75 -10.12
C LEU A 536 17.12 8.05 -10.05
N ALA A 537 16.86 8.94 -11.01
CA ALA A 537 17.40 10.30 -10.98
C ALA A 537 16.55 11.18 -10.05
N VAL A 538 17.21 11.77 -9.06
CA VAL A 538 16.65 12.75 -8.13
C VAL A 538 17.35 14.08 -8.35
N TYR A 539 16.56 15.13 -8.49
CA TYR A 539 17.06 16.49 -8.67
C TYR A 539 16.77 17.32 -7.43
N GLN A 540 17.82 17.94 -6.90
CA GLN A 540 17.73 18.93 -5.82
C GLN A 540 17.84 20.31 -6.45
N ILE A 541 16.85 21.16 -6.22
CA ILE A 541 16.81 22.54 -6.67
C ILE A 541 16.99 23.41 -5.43
N ASP A 542 18.21 23.88 -5.22
CA ASP A 542 18.61 24.59 -4.01
C ASP A 542 18.61 26.10 -4.25
N TYR A 543 18.08 26.86 -3.31
CA TYR A 543 18.11 28.33 -3.28
C TYR A 543 18.73 28.79 -1.97
N ALA A 544 19.67 29.74 -2.03
CA ALA A 544 20.14 30.41 -0.82
C ALA A 544 18.99 31.24 -0.23
N ALA A 545 18.81 31.19 1.09
CA ALA A 545 17.76 31.93 1.77
C ALA A 545 18.33 32.79 2.91
N GLY A 546 17.64 33.90 3.19
CA GLY A 546 17.82 34.65 4.43
C GLY A 546 16.87 34.12 5.51
N THR A 547 16.61 34.93 6.55
CA THR A 547 15.59 34.61 7.56
C THR A 547 14.15 34.69 7.02
N GLU A 548 13.98 35.15 5.79
CA GLU A 548 12.73 35.16 5.05
C GLU A 548 12.99 34.64 3.64
N PHE A 549 12.10 33.78 3.14
CA PHE A 549 12.16 33.21 1.80
C PHE A 549 10.77 33.20 1.16
N GLU A 550 10.70 33.49 -0.15
CA GLU A 550 9.45 33.41 -0.92
C GLU A 550 9.74 32.79 -2.29
N ILE A 551 8.88 31.86 -2.70
CA ILE A 551 8.89 31.23 -4.03
C ILE A 551 7.46 31.03 -4.54
N GLN A 552 7.28 31.17 -5.85
CA GLN A 552 6.01 30.89 -6.51
C GLN A 552 6.14 29.66 -7.40
N PHE A 553 5.17 28.75 -7.30
CA PHE A 553 5.00 27.58 -8.15
C PHE A 553 3.84 27.85 -9.09
N GLN A 554 4.13 28.30 -10.31
CA GLN A 554 3.13 28.65 -11.32
C GLN A 554 2.82 27.43 -12.18
N ILE A 555 1.57 26.99 -12.23
CA ILE A 555 1.12 25.87 -13.05
C ILE A 555 0.85 26.36 -14.48
N ARG A 556 1.55 25.81 -15.45
CA ARG A 556 1.33 26.09 -16.87
C ARG A 556 0.28 25.11 -17.41
N GLY A 557 -0.77 25.65 -18.02
CA GLY A 557 -1.85 24.87 -18.62
C GLY A 557 -1.58 24.37 -20.01
#